data_AF-A0AA95MNH5-F1
#
_entry.id   AF-A0AA95MNH5-F1
#
_cell.length_a   1.000
_cell.length_b   1.000
_cell.length_c   1.000
_cell.angle_alpha   90.00
_cell.angle_beta   90.00
_cell.angle_gamma   90.00
#
_symmetry.space_group_name_H-M   'P 1'
#
loop_
_entity.id
_entity.type
_entity.pdbx_description
1 polymer ?
#
loop_
_entity_poly.entity_id
_entity_poly.type
_entity_poly.pdbx_seq_one_letter_code
_entity_poly.pdbx_strand_id
1 'polypeptide(L)'
;MSTIYTIIVFIHIFSAILGMGPGFVLTTVVKSGNTMTELRHSYKIRHKLHIFVMIGGIFLLLTGLAMGFLNPSLFRMGWYITSLVLFLTALAMGPLVLSPRSKPIKDLLESHKGEAIPEEYWRLSKVLFRYENIENVIFLIIIALMILKPF
;
A
#
# COMPACT_ATOMS: atom_id res chain seq x y z
N MET A 1 -30.47 9.57 -1.70
CA MET A 1 -29.40 8.55 -1.53
C MET A 1 -29.91 7.48 -0.59
N SER A 2 -29.78 6.20 -0.94
CA SER A 2 -30.20 5.11 -0.04
C SER A 2 -29.25 5.01 1.15
N THR A 3 -29.76 4.65 2.33
CA THR A 3 -28.96 4.46 3.56
C THR A 3 -27.78 3.52 3.34
N ILE A 4 -27.98 2.47 2.54
CA ILE A 4 -26.95 1.49 2.17
C ILE A 4 -25.77 2.16 1.45
N TYR A 5 -26.04 3.04 0.48
CA TYR A 5 -24.98 3.72 -0.26
C TYR A 5 -24.12 4.58 0.67
N THR A 6 -24.74 5.32 1.59
CA THR A 6 -24.02 6.15 2.57
C THR A 6 -23.13 5.31 3.49
N ILE A 7 -23.60 4.14 3.93
CA ILE A 7 -22.79 3.22 4.74
C ILE A 7 -21.58 2.71 3.95
N ILE A 8 -21.76 2.36 2.67
CA ILE A 8 -20.64 1.89 1.83
C ILE A 8 -19.62 3.00 1.63
N VAL A 9 -20.05 4.24 1.34
CA VAL A 9 -19.16 5.41 1.23
C VAL A 9 -18.38 5.61 2.54
N PHE A 10 -19.04 5.51 3.68
CA PHE A 10 -18.41 5.61 4.99
C PHE A 10 -17.30 4.57 5.17
N ILE A 11 -17.61 3.28 4.92
CA ILE A 11 -16.63 2.20 5.00
C ILE A 11 -15.48 2.42 4.02
N HIS A 12 -15.77 2.87 2.80
CA HIS A 12 -14.77 3.14 1.78
C HIS A 12 -13.77 4.22 2.23
N ILE A 13 -14.27 5.35 2.74
CA ILE A 13 -13.41 6.45 3.24
C ILE A 13 -12.58 5.98 4.44
N PHE A 14 -13.18 5.26 5.39
CA PHE A 14 -12.45 4.72 6.54
C PHE A 14 -11.38 3.70 6.14
N SER A 15 -11.67 2.86 5.13
CA SER A 15 -10.70 1.91 4.58
C SER A 15 -9.52 2.64 3.92
N ALA A 16 -9.77 3.75 3.22
CA ALA A 16 -8.70 4.58 2.67
C ALA A 16 -7.82 5.17 3.78
N ILE A 17 -8.42 5.74 4.82
CA ILE A 17 -7.68 6.43 5.88
C ILE A 17 -6.94 5.44 6.79
N LEU A 18 -7.68 4.52 7.42
CA LEU A 18 -7.12 3.60 8.42
C LEU A 18 -6.34 2.45 7.78
N GLY A 19 -6.83 1.99 6.63
CA GLY A 19 -6.25 0.88 5.91
C GLY A 19 -4.98 1.28 5.16
N MET A 20 -5.06 2.31 4.32
CA MET A 20 -3.90 2.70 3.50
C MET A 20 -2.90 3.60 4.24
N GLY A 21 -3.33 4.29 5.30
CA GLY A 21 -2.48 5.18 6.11
C GLY A 21 -1.15 4.55 6.56
N PRO A 22 -1.15 3.34 7.17
CA PRO A 22 0.07 2.63 7.55
C PRO A 22 1.05 2.37 6.38
N GLY A 23 0.55 2.28 5.14
CA GLY A 23 1.36 2.08 3.93
C GLY A 23 2.45 3.14 3.75
N PHE A 24 2.11 4.39 4.07
CA PHE A 24 3.02 5.53 3.93
C PHE A 24 4.22 5.51 4.88
N VAL A 25 4.15 4.73 5.97
CA VAL A 25 5.22 4.66 6.99
C VAL A 25 5.98 3.34 6.98
N LEU A 26 5.58 2.35 6.16
CA LEU A 26 6.23 1.03 6.14
C LEU A 26 7.73 1.11 5.86
N THR A 27 8.15 2.00 4.97
CA THR A 27 9.57 2.20 4.61
C THR A 27 10.34 2.91 5.72
N THR A 28 9.71 3.90 6.36
CA THR A 28 10.28 4.67 7.48
C THR A 28 10.56 3.77 8.69
N VAL A 29 9.64 2.86 9.02
CA VAL A 29 9.80 1.91 10.13
C VAL A 29 11.03 1.02 9.94
N VAL A 30 11.32 0.60 8.71
CA VAL A 30 12.49 -0.24 8.42
C VAL A 30 13.80 0.56 8.47
N LYS A 31 13.77 1.82 8.02
CA LYS A 31 14.96 2.69 8.01
C LYS A 31 15.46 3.08 9.39
N SER A 32 14.69 2.87 10.45
CA SER A 32 15.09 3.24 11.82
C SER A 32 16.08 2.27 12.46
N GLY A 33 16.31 1.09 11.89
CA GLY A 33 17.22 0.09 12.45
C GLY A 33 18.67 0.35 12.06
N ASN A 34 19.56 0.38 13.05
CA ASN A 34 21.00 0.62 12.90
C ASN A 34 21.84 -0.66 13.01
N THR A 35 21.24 -1.73 13.54
CA THR A 35 21.85 -3.06 13.65
C THR A 35 20.98 -4.11 12.97
N MET A 36 21.53 -5.28 12.68
CA MET A 36 20.77 -6.39 12.11
C MET A 36 19.65 -6.87 13.04
N THR A 37 19.85 -6.83 14.36
CA THR A 37 18.79 -7.13 15.32
C THR A 37 17.64 -6.12 15.27
N GLU A 38 17.94 -4.82 15.27
CA GLU A 38 16.92 -3.77 15.12
C GLU A 38 16.20 -3.90 13.78
N LEU A 39 16.95 -4.17 12.71
CA LEU A 39 16.40 -4.29 11.37
C LEU A 39 15.39 -5.45 11.27
N ARG A 40 15.73 -6.63 11.80
CA ARG A 40 14.79 -7.77 11.88
C ARG A 40 13.54 -7.41 12.66
N HIS A 41 13.69 -6.68 13.78
CA HIS A 41 12.56 -6.22 14.56
C HIS A 41 11.68 -5.26 13.76
N SER A 42 12.27 -4.28 13.08
CA SER A 42 11.55 -3.34 12.21
C SER A 42 10.81 -4.04 11.06
N TYR A 43 11.37 -5.08 10.44
CA TYR A 43 10.66 -5.87 9.43
C TYR A 43 9.47 -6.65 10.02
N LYS A 44 9.56 -7.12 11.28
CA LYS A 44 8.40 -7.71 11.99
C LYS A 44 7.30 -6.69 12.23
N ILE A 45 7.65 -5.45 12.61
CA ILE A 45 6.69 -4.35 12.76
C ILE A 45 6.06 -4.01 11.40
N ARG A 46 6.87 -3.83 10.36
CA ARG A 46 6.41 -3.58 8.99
C ARG A 46 5.40 -4.64 8.54
N HIS A 47 5.65 -5.92 8.81
CA HIS A 47 4.71 -6.99 8.48
C HIS A 47 3.36 -6.82 9.18
N LYS A 48 3.36 -6.50 10.48
CA LYS A 48 2.11 -6.23 11.24
C LYS A 48 1.35 -5.04 10.68
N LEU A 49 2.05 -3.95 10.33
CA LEU A 49 1.44 -2.78 9.70
C LEU A 49 0.87 -3.10 8.31
N HIS A 50 1.57 -3.91 7.53
CA HIS A 50 1.12 -4.33 6.20
C HIS A 50 -0.20 -5.13 6.24
N ILE A 51 -0.49 -5.85 7.33
CA ILE A 51 -1.79 -6.53 7.48
C ILE A 51 -2.95 -5.54 7.45
N PHE A 52 -2.82 -4.38 8.10
CA PHE A 52 -3.84 -3.33 8.05
C PHE A 52 -4.00 -2.78 6.64
N VAL A 53 -2.89 -2.62 5.90
CA VAL A 53 -2.89 -2.20 4.49
C VAL A 53 -3.61 -3.19 3.60
N MET A 54 -3.34 -4.49 3.76
CA MET A 54 -4.03 -5.52 2.96
C MET A 54 -5.53 -5.54 3.22
N ILE A 55 -5.94 -5.53 4.49
CA ILE A 55 -7.36 -5.52 4.87
C ILE A 55 -8.02 -4.25 4.31
N GLY A 56 -7.41 -3.10 4.56
CA GLY A 56 -7.83 -1.81 4.06
C GLY A 56 -8.01 -1.76 2.54
N GLY A 57 -7.00 -2.23 1.80
CA GLY A 57 -7.03 -2.27 0.34
C GLY A 57 -8.14 -3.18 -0.21
N ILE A 58 -8.39 -4.33 0.42
CA ILE A 58 -9.50 -5.22 0.04
C ILE A 58 -10.83 -4.51 0.22
N PHE A 59 -11.08 -3.93 1.40
CA PHE A 59 -12.32 -3.20 1.66
C PHE A 59 -12.48 -2.00 0.74
N LEU A 60 -11.40 -1.25 0.49
CA LEU A 60 -11.41 -0.10 -0.42
C LEU A 60 -11.83 -0.51 -1.82
N LEU A 61 -11.27 -1.59 -2.38
CA LEU A 61 -11.65 -2.08 -3.70
C LEU A 61 -13.10 -2.57 -3.75
N LEU A 62 -13.49 -3.43 -2.81
CA LEU A 62 -14.84 -4.02 -2.80
C LEU A 62 -15.92 -2.95 -2.65
N THR A 63 -15.74 -2.01 -1.72
CA THR A 63 -16.68 -0.90 -1.54
C THR A 63 -16.65 0.07 -2.71
N GLY A 64 -15.49 0.30 -3.33
CA GLY A 64 -15.35 1.10 -4.55
C GLY A 64 -16.19 0.54 -5.69
N LEU A 65 -16.05 -0.76 -5.97
CA LEU A 65 -16.83 -1.46 -6.99
C LEU A 65 -18.33 -1.53 -6.63
N ALA A 66 -18.67 -1.77 -5.36
CA ALA A 66 -20.06 -1.78 -4.91
C ALA A 66 -20.74 -0.42 -5.13
N MET A 67 -20.05 0.70 -4.87
CA MET A 67 -20.58 2.04 -5.20
C MET A 67 -20.81 2.21 -6.70
N GLY A 68 -19.88 1.73 -7.53
CA GLY A 68 -20.04 1.76 -9.00
C GLY A 68 -21.23 0.91 -9.47
N PHE A 69 -21.44 -0.26 -8.86
CA PHE A 69 -22.58 -1.12 -9.18
C PHE A 69 -23.92 -0.48 -8.78
N LEU A 70 -23.99 0.13 -7.60
CA LEU A 70 -25.20 0.82 -7.11
C LEU A 70 -25.46 2.16 -7.81
N ASN A 71 -24.41 2.80 -8.32
CA ASN A 71 -24.50 4.02 -9.10
C ASN A 71 -23.64 3.93 -10.37
N PRO A 72 -24.16 3.28 -11.44
CA PRO A 72 -23.40 3.05 -12.67
C PRO A 72 -22.89 4.32 -13.37
N SER A 73 -23.43 5.49 -13.05
CA SER A 73 -22.91 6.76 -13.57
C SER A 73 -21.45 7.02 -13.17
N LEU A 74 -20.97 6.43 -12.07
CA LEU A 74 -19.56 6.50 -11.65
C LEU A 74 -18.60 5.93 -12.69
N PHE A 75 -19.01 4.89 -13.43
CA PHE A 75 -18.20 4.33 -14.53
C PHE A 75 -18.12 5.23 -15.77
N ARG A 76 -18.74 6.41 -15.74
CA ARG A 76 -18.56 7.47 -16.74
C ARG A 76 -17.73 8.64 -16.22
N MET A 77 -17.48 8.70 -14.91
CA MET A 77 -16.67 9.73 -14.27
C MET A 77 -15.20 9.37 -14.40
N GLY A 78 -14.41 10.23 -15.03
CA GLY A 78 -13.03 9.88 -15.32
C GLY A 78 -12.18 9.76 -14.05
N TRP A 79 -12.46 10.55 -13.00
CA TRP A 79 -11.76 10.42 -11.71
C TRP A 79 -11.95 9.02 -11.09
N TYR A 80 -13.14 8.44 -11.25
CA TYR A 80 -13.47 7.13 -10.69
C TYR A 80 -12.77 6.00 -11.45
N ILE A 81 -12.84 6.02 -12.79
CA ILE A 81 -12.17 5.03 -13.64
C ILE A 81 -10.65 5.10 -13.46
N THR A 82 -10.09 6.32 -13.48
CA THR A 82 -8.64 6.54 -13.31
C THR A 82 -8.18 6.01 -11.96
N SER A 83 -8.92 6.30 -10.88
CA SER A 83 -8.61 5.79 -9.54
C SER A 83 -8.65 4.26 -9.49
N LEU A 84 -9.64 3.63 -10.13
CA LEU A 84 -9.76 2.18 -10.19
C LEU A 84 -8.58 1.54 -10.94
N VAL A 85 -8.20 2.08 -12.10
CA VAL A 85 -7.05 1.59 -12.89
C VAL A 85 -5.75 1.74 -12.10
N LEU A 86 -5.54 2.90 -11.46
CA LEU A 86 -4.39 3.14 -10.60
C LEU A 86 -4.36 2.17 -9.42
N PHE A 87 -5.51 1.92 -8.78
CA PHE A 87 -5.59 0.99 -7.66
C PHE A 87 -5.26 -0.45 -8.09
N LEU A 88 -5.79 -0.92 -9.22
CA LEU A 88 -5.47 -2.24 -9.76
C LEU A 88 -3.99 -2.36 -10.15
N THR A 89 -3.40 -1.27 -10.65
CA THR A 89 -1.96 -1.21 -10.94
C THR A 89 -1.14 -1.35 -9.67
N ALA A 90 -1.46 -0.60 -8.62
CA ALA A 90 -0.80 -0.72 -7.31
C ALA A 90 -0.96 -2.13 -6.73
N LEU A 91 -2.18 -2.70 -6.78
CA LEU A 91 -2.44 -4.07 -6.34
C LEU A 91 -1.57 -5.10 -7.08
N ALA A 92 -1.41 -4.94 -8.39
CA ALA A 92 -0.57 -5.82 -9.20
C ALA A 92 0.93 -5.65 -8.87
N MET A 93 1.38 -4.46 -8.45
CA MET A 93 2.78 -4.23 -8.05
C MET A 93 3.19 -5.10 -6.86
N GLY A 94 2.29 -5.43 -5.94
CA GLY A 94 2.56 -6.32 -4.81
C GLY A 94 3.25 -7.64 -5.20
N PRO A 95 2.55 -8.56 -5.90
CA PRO A 95 3.13 -9.82 -6.33
C PRO A 95 4.13 -9.69 -7.49
N LEU A 96 3.92 -8.75 -8.43
CA LEU A 96 4.73 -8.70 -9.66
C LEU A 96 6.05 -7.94 -9.50
N VAL A 97 6.12 -6.95 -8.60
CA VAL A 97 7.25 -6.04 -8.48
C VAL A 97 7.89 -6.13 -7.09
N LEU A 98 7.09 -5.99 -6.03
CA LEU A 98 7.58 -5.84 -4.66
C LEU A 98 8.00 -7.18 -4.03
N SER A 99 7.22 -8.24 -4.25
CA SER A 99 7.52 -9.57 -3.70
C SER A 99 8.87 -10.13 -4.18
N PRO A 100 9.19 -10.14 -5.50
CA PRO A 100 10.50 -10.60 -5.98
C PRO A 100 11.69 -9.81 -5.42
N ARG A 101 11.50 -8.51 -5.16
CA ARG A 101 12.53 -7.60 -4.62
C ARG A 101 12.68 -7.71 -3.11
N SER A 102 11.62 -8.11 -2.40
CA SER A 102 11.63 -8.33 -0.96
C SER A 102 12.28 -9.66 -0.57
N LYS A 103 12.18 -10.67 -1.43
CA LYS A 103 12.75 -12.01 -1.19
C LYS A 103 14.25 -12.01 -0.86
N PRO A 104 15.16 -11.43 -1.67
CA PRO A 104 16.58 -11.44 -1.35
C PRO A 104 16.92 -10.68 -0.06
N ILE A 105 16.14 -9.65 0.29
CA ILE A 105 16.30 -8.94 1.57
C ILE A 105 15.91 -9.86 2.73
N LYS A 106 14.81 -10.60 2.61
CA LYS A 106 14.37 -11.56 3.62
C LYS A 106 15.43 -12.66 3.82
N ASP A 107 15.95 -13.21 2.72
CA ASP A 107 17.00 -14.24 2.75
C ASP A 107 18.27 -13.71 3.45
N LEU A 108 18.64 -12.45 3.20
CA LEU A 108 19.77 -11.78 3.86
C LEU A 108 19.53 -11.58 5.37
N LEU A 109 18.32 -11.19 5.77
CA LEU A 109 17.95 -11.01 7.18
C LEU A 109 18.00 -12.35 7.95
N GLU A 110 17.66 -13.46 7.29
CA GLU A 110 17.65 -14.80 7.90
C GLU A 110 19.06 -15.42 7.96
N SER A 111 19.87 -15.24 6.91
CA SER A 111 21.18 -15.90 6.78
C SER A 111 22.33 -15.17 7.49
N HIS A 112 22.29 -13.85 7.59
CA HIS A 112 23.40 -13.07 8.14
C HIS A 112 23.46 -13.14 9.68
N LYS A 113 24.54 -13.66 10.27
CA LYS A 113 24.64 -13.84 11.74
C LYS A 113 25.27 -12.65 12.49
N GLY A 114 25.89 -11.70 11.79
CA GLY A 114 26.50 -10.52 12.41
C GLY A 114 25.47 -9.44 12.77
N GLU A 115 25.91 -8.45 13.56
CA GLU A 115 25.10 -7.27 13.91
C GLU A 115 25.30 -6.10 12.92
N ALA A 116 26.42 -6.08 12.21
CA ALA A 116 26.68 -5.08 11.19
C ALA A 116 25.77 -5.29 9.97
N ILE A 117 25.16 -4.22 9.47
CA ILE A 117 24.30 -4.29 8.28
C ILE A 117 25.20 -4.40 7.05
N PRO A 118 25.10 -5.49 6.26
CA PRO A 118 25.94 -5.68 5.08
C PRO A 118 25.62 -4.67 3.97
N GLU A 119 26.60 -4.28 3.17
CA GLU A 119 26.43 -3.31 2.08
C GLU A 119 25.35 -3.75 1.06
N GLU A 120 25.26 -5.06 0.83
CA GLU A 120 24.23 -5.66 -0.03
C GLU A 120 22.80 -5.30 0.39
N TYR A 121 22.54 -5.19 1.70
CA TYR A 121 21.23 -4.76 2.20
C TYR A 121 20.85 -3.38 1.67
N TRP A 122 21.78 -2.42 1.71
CA TRP A 122 21.53 -1.04 1.26
C TRP A 122 21.25 -0.97 -0.24
N ARG A 123 21.96 -1.78 -1.03
CA ARG A 123 21.71 -1.88 -2.48
C ARG A 123 20.31 -2.42 -2.77
N LEU A 124 19.92 -3.52 -2.12
CA LEU A 124 18.63 -4.18 -2.33
C LEU A 124 17.46 -3.32 -1.83
N SER A 125 17.56 -2.80 -0.60
CA SER A 125 16.52 -1.99 0.02
C SER A 125 16.28 -0.68 -0.74
N LYS A 126 17.32 -0.03 -1.28
CA LYS A 126 17.17 1.17 -2.12
C LYS A 126 16.29 0.92 -3.34
N VAL A 127 16.42 -0.26 -3.97
CA VAL A 127 15.58 -0.64 -5.12
C VAL A 127 14.16 -0.91 -4.66
N LEU A 128 13.97 -1.71 -3.62
CA LEU A 128 12.63 -2.02 -3.09
C LEU A 128 11.89 -0.73 -2.69
N PHE A 129 12.52 0.13 -1.90
CA PHE A 129 11.94 1.36 -1.37
C PHE A 129 11.56 2.35 -2.46
N ARG A 130 12.26 2.32 -3.61
CA ARG A 130 11.89 3.14 -4.77
C ARG A 130 10.50 2.73 -5.30
N TYR A 131 10.23 1.43 -5.43
CA TYR A 131 8.95 0.95 -5.91
C TYR A 131 7.83 1.14 -4.89
N GLU A 132 8.12 0.98 -3.60
CA GLU A 132 7.15 1.31 -2.54
C GLU A 132 6.80 2.81 -2.52
N ASN A 133 7.79 3.68 -2.77
CA ASN A 133 7.51 5.12 -2.89
C ASN A 133 6.67 5.44 -4.13
N ILE A 134 6.89 4.75 -5.26
CA ILE A 134 6.03 4.89 -6.44
C ILE A 134 4.60 4.45 -6.11
N GLU A 135 4.44 3.32 -5.43
CA GLU A 135 3.13 2.85 -4.97
C GLU A 135 2.44 3.88 -4.04
N ASN A 136 3.18 4.45 -3.10
CA ASN A 136 2.67 5.52 -2.23
C ASN A 136 2.25 6.77 -3.04
N VAL A 137 3.02 7.16 -4.07
CA VAL A 137 2.62 8.27 -4.97
C VAL A 137 1.34 7.94 -5.71
N ILE A 138 1.16 6.71 -6.19
CA ILE A 138 -0.09 6.25 -6.81
C ILE A 138 -1.26 6.40 -5.83
N PHE A 139 -1.10 5.98 -4.58
CA PHE A 139 -2.15 6.13 -3.58
C PHE A 139 -2.46 7.59 -3.24
N LEU A 140 -1.47 8.48 -3.21
CA LEU A 140 -1.71 9.92 -3.05
C LEU A 140 -2.53 10.49 -4.21
N ILE A 141 -2.23 10.08 -5.45
CA ILE A 141 -3.00 10.49 -6.64
C ILE A 141 -4.45 9.99 -6.52
N ILE A 142 -4.67 8.74 -6.12
CA ILE A 142 -6.00 8.18 -5.91
C ILE A 142 -6.78 8.99 -4.86
N ILE A 143 -6.16 9.29 -3.71
CA ILE A 143 -6.79 10.10 -2.66
C ILE A 143 -7.15 11.50 -3.20
N ALA A 144 -6.24 12.14 -3.95
CA ALA A 144 -6.51 13.43 -4.56
C ALA A 144 -7.69 13.38 -5.55
N LEU A 145 -7.76 12.36 -6.40
CA LEU A 145 -8.87 12.15 -7.34
C LEU A 145 -10.20 11.94 -6.61
N MET A 146 -10.19 11.19 -5.50
CA MET A 146 -11.39 10.95 -4.69
C MET A 146 -11.91 12.20 -3.97
N ILE A 147 -11.02 13.12 -3.59
CA ILE A 147 -11.38 14.38 -2.93
C ILE A 147 -11.84 15.41 -3.97
N LEU A 148 -11.02 15.66 -4.99
CA LEU A 148 -11.22 16.75 -5.94
C LEU A 148 -12.27 16.43 -7.00
N LYS A 149 -12.42 15.15 -7.38
CA LYS A 149 -13.37 14.67 -8.41
C LYS A 149 -13.45 15.55 -9.67
N PRO A 150 -12.31 15.87 -10.32
CA PRO A 150 -12.22 16.98 -11.26
C PRO A 150 -12.89 16.76 -12.63
N PHE A 151 -13.20 15.51 -13.04
CA PHE A 151 -13.75 15.17 -14.36
C PHE A 151 -14.48 13.83 -14.37
#